data_AF-W9CFK8-F1
#
_entry.id   AF-W9CFK8-F1
#
_cell.length_a   1.000
_cell.length_b   1.000
_cell.length_c   1.000
_cell.angle_alpha   90.00
_cell.angle_beta   90.00
_cell.angle_gamma   90.00
#
_symmetry.space_group_name_H-M   'P 1'
#
loop_
_entity.id
_entity.type
_entity.pdbx_description
1 polymer ?
#
loop_
_entity_poly.entity_id
_entity_poly.type
_entity_poly.pdbx_seq_one_letter_code
_entity_poly.pdbx_strand_id
1 'polypeptide(L)'
;MGIPFEALMPYGIMLTVRTSTIPFKPSATGTTILSTLQMFGITGAGLSGVRALQNGGKRARHSIDAWDRTALFGIDCDTVMDRDRRLTGFLRGQTDNPSAPLGFELNNPWRLEKRFL
;
A
#
# COMPACT_ATOMS: atom_id res chain seq x y z
N MET A 1 -38.28 -17.07 -13.97
CA MET A 1 -37.32 -18.07 -13.45
C MET A 1 -37.24 -17.86 -11.94
N GLY A 2 -38.09 -18.52 -11.16
CA GLY A 2 -38.06 -18.40 -9.69
C GLY A 2 -36.85 -19.12 -9.12
N ILE A 3 -36.16 -18.51 -8.16
CA ILE A 3 -35.01 -19.14 -7.51
C ILE A 3 -35.57 -20.28 -6.64
N PRO A 4 -35.08 -21.52 -6.77
CA PRO A 4 -35.55 -22.65 -5.96
C PRO A 4 -35.30 -22.38 -4.47
N PHE A 5 -36.33 -22.57 -3.62
CA PHE A 5 -36.26 -22.26 -2.20
C PHE A 5 -35.26 -23.16 -1.45
N GLU A 6 -34.93 -24.33 -2.03
CA GLU A 6 -33.88 -25.22 -1.56
C GLU A 6 -32.49 -24.56 -1.59
N ALA A 7 -32.25 -23.65 -2.53
CA ALA A 7 -31.00 -22.88 -2.62
C ALA A 7 -30.90 -21.80 -1.52
N LEU A 8 -32.02 -21.45 -0.86
CA LEU A 8 -32.07 -20.47 0.23
C LEU A 8 -32.03 -21.12 1.61
N MET A 9 -32.33 -22.41 1.73
CA MET A 9 -32.23 -23.16 2.99
C MET A 9 -30.87 -23.05 3.70
N PRO A 10 -29.71 -23.18 3.02
CA PRO A 10 -28.42 -23.01 3.70
C PRO A 10 -28.19 -21.59 4.21
N TYR A 11 -28.70 -20.56 3.51
CA TYR A 11 -28.60 -19.16 3.96
C TYR A 11 -29.54 -18.86 5.15
N GLY A 12 -30.73 -19.46 5.19
CA GLY A 12 -31.67 -19.35 6.32
C GLY A 12 -31.13 -19.98 7.61
N ILE A 13 -30.43 -21.12 7.50
CA ILE A 13 -29.75 -21.77 8.63
C ILE A 13 -28.54 -20.94 9.09
N MET A 14 -27.78 -20.35 8.17
CA MET A 14 -26.64 -19.48 8.51
C MET A 14 -27.06 -18.19 9.25
N LEU A 15 -28.21 -17.61 8.91
CA LEU A 15 -28.77 -16.41 9.56
C LEU A 15 -29.34 -16.72 10.94
N THR A 16 -29.99 -17.87 11.12
CA THR A 16 -30.57 -18.29 12.41
C THR A 16 -29.49 -18.71 13.42
N VAL A 17 -28.40 -19.34 12.97
CA VAL A 17 -27.29 -19.75 13.86
C VAL A 17 -26.44 -18.56 14.36
N ARG A 18 -26.43 -17.41 13.68
CA ARG A 18 -25.70 -16.20 14.13
C ARG A 18 -26.35 -15.48 15.32
N THR A 19 -27.62 -15.77 15.63
CA THR A 19 -28.39 -15.06 16.67
C THR A 19 -28.64 -15.86 17.95
N SER A 20 -28.32 -17.16 17.98
CA SER A 20 -28.44 -17.94 19.20
C SER A 20 -27.20 -17.75 20.08
N THR A 21 -27.40 -17.14 21.24
CA THR A 21 -26.44 -17.01 22.35
C THR A 21 -26.14 -18.37 22.99
N ILE A 22 -25.65 -19.32 22.20
CA ILE A 22 -25.09 -20.57 22.69
C ILE A 22 -23.61 -20.26 22.93
N PRO A 23 -23.04 -20.54 24.12
CA PRO A 23 -21.60 -20.45 24.32
C PRO A 23 -20.93 -21.49 23.41
N PHE A 24 -20.63 -21.11 22.18
CA PHE A 24 -19.86 -21.91 21.24
C PHE A 24 -18.47 -22.04 21.84
N LYS A 25 -18.22 -23.14 22.55
CA LYS A 25 -16.89 -23.53 23.00
C LYS A 25 -16.08 -23.70 21.71
N PRO A 26 -15.16 -22.77 21.38
CA PRO A 26 -14.52 -22.80 20.08
C PRO A 26 -13.71 -24.09 20.02
N SER A 27 -14.09 -25.00 19.13
CA SER A 27 -13.23 -26.13 18.78
C SER A 27 -11.92 -25.53 18.26
N ALA A 28 -10.79 -26.13 18.63
CA ALA A 28 -9.45 -25.57 18.38
C ALA A 28 -9.21 -25.14 16.92
N THR A 29 -9.97 -25.70 15.97
CA THR A 29 -9.96 -25.39 14.54
C THR A 29 -10.69 -24.10 14.17
N GLY A 30 -11.71 -23.67 14.92
CA GLY A 30 -12.42 -22.41 14.69
C GLY A 30 -11.67 -21.18 15.22
N THR A 31 -10.97 -21.35 16.34
CA THR A 31 -10.17 -20.27 16.98
C THR A 31 -8.94 -19.88 16.16
N THR A 32 -8.33 -20.81 15.42
CA THR A 32 -7.15 -20.55 14.58
C THR A 32 -7.48 -19.79 13.29
N ILE A 33 -8.67 -19.99 12.72
CA ILE A 33 -9.10 -19.23 11.53
C ILE A 33 -9.45 -17.78 11.93
N LEU A 34 -10.11 -17.60 13.07
CA LEU A 34 -10.40 -16.28 13.63
C LEU A 34 -9.11 -15.53 14.02
N SER A 35 -8.14 -16.23 14.61
CA SER A 35 -6.87 -15.59 14.98
C SER A 35 -6.07 -15.15 13.76
N THR A 36 -6.00 -15.95 12.70
CA THR A 36 -5.27 -15.54 11.47
C THR A 36 -5.91 -14.32 10.80
N LEU A 37 -7.24 -14.28 10.66
CA LEU A 37 -7.94 -13.12 10.10
C LEU A 37 -7.72 -11.84 10.94
N GLN A 38 -7.73 -11.97 12.27
CA GLN A 38 -7.42 -10.85 13.17
C GLN A 38 -5.98 -10.38 13.03
N MET A 39 -5.02 -11.30 12.94
CA MET A 39 -3.61 -10.95 12.75
C MET A 39 -3.37 -10.25 11.40
N PHE A 40 -3.97 -10.74 10.31
CA PHE A 40 -3.89 -10.08 9.01
C PHE A 40 -4.56 -8.70 9.02
N GLY A 41 -5.69 -8.55 9.72
CA GLY A 41 -6.37 -7.27 9.88
C GLY A 41 -5.51 -6.23 10.61
N ILE A 42 -4.94 -6.59 11.76
CA ILE A 42 -4.07 -5.70 12.56
C ILE A 42 -2.79 -5.37 11.78
N THR A 43 -2.16 -6.37 11.15
CA THR A 43 -0.94 -6.17 10.36
C THR A 43 -1.18 -5.29 9.15
N GLY A 44 -2.30 -5.48 8.44
CA GLY A 44 -2.67 -4.67 7.28
C GLY A 44 -2.93 -3.21 7.65
N ALA A 45 -3.67 -2.97 8.75
CA ALA A 45 -3.90 -1.63 9.27
C ALA A 45 -2.60 -0.95 9.73
N GLY A 46 -1.75 -1.68 10.46
CA GLY A 46 -0.46 -1.19 10.93
C GLY A 46 0.49 -0.80 9.79
N LEU A 47 0.63 -1.68 8.79
CA LEU A 47 1.50 -1.41 7.64
C LEU A 47 0.97 -0.26 6.78
N SER A 48 -0.35 -0.15 6.62
CA SER A 48 -0.97 0.98 5.92
C SER A 48 -0.67 2.31 6.63
N GLY A 49 -0.79 2.34 7.96
CA GLY A 49 -0.48 3.51 8.77
C GLY A 49 0.99 3.93 8.68
N VAL A 50 1.93 2.99 8.84
CA VAL A 50 3.37 3.29 8.72
C VAL A 50 3.73 3.82 7.33
N ARG A 51 3.18 3.21 6.27
CA ARG A 51 3.41 3.68 4.89
C ARG A 51 2.84 5.08 4.65
N ALA A 52 1.68 5.39 5.25
CA ALA A 52 1.12 6.74 5.17
C ALA A 52 2.04 7.75 5.86
N LEU A 53 2.56 7.44 7.06
CA LEU A 53 3.48 8.32 7.79
C LEU A 53 4.80 8.56 7.03
N GLN A 54 5.41 7.49 6.49
CA GLN A 54 6.64 7.59 5.70
C GLN A 54 6.48 8.46 4.43
N ASN A 55 5.27 8.53 3.90
CA ASN A 55 4.95 9.30 2.70
C ASN A 55 4.41 10.71 3.01
N GLY A 56 4.53 11.19 4.25
CA GLY A 56 4.02 12.50 4.66
C GLY A 56 2.50 12.57 4.64
N GLY A 57 1.83 11.48 4.99
CA GLY A 57 0.37 11.34 5.00
C GLY A 57 -0.24 10.98 3.63
N LYS A 58 0.55 10.92 2.56
CA LYS A 58 0.07 10.58 1.21
C LYS A 58 0.02 9.06 1.01
N ARG A 59 -0.92 8.60 0.19
CA ARG A 59 -1.01 7.18 -0.21
C ARG A 59 0.26 6.76 -0.97
N ALA A 60 0.69 5.51 -0.77
CA ALA A 60 1.79 4.94 -1.53
C ALA A 60 1.40 4.83 -3.02
N ARG A 61 2.31 5.19 -3.92
CA ARG A 61 2.12 5.00 -5.36
C ARG A 61 2.35 3.53 -5.72
N HIS A 62 1.53 3.02 -6.62
CA HIS A 62 1.66 1.70 -7.23
C HIS A 62 1.91 1.86 -8.73
N SER A 63 2.43 0.82 -9.38
CA SER A 63 2.63 0.81 -10.85
C SER A 63 3.51 1.97 -11.37
N ILE A 64 4.58 2.27 -10.64
CA ILE A 64 5.47 3.37 -10.95
C ILE A 64 6.21 3.04 -12.27
N ASP A 65 6.15 3.89 -13.29
CA ASP A 65 6.72 3.59 -14.61
C ASP A 65 8.16 4.11 -14.76
N ALA A 66 8.75 4.00 -15.95
CA ALA A 66 10.11 4.46 -16.22
C ALA A 66 10.25 6.00 -16.27
N TRP A 67 9.14 6.73 -16.34
CA TRP A 67 9.14 8.19 -16.30
C TRP A 67 9.08 8.70 -14.86
N ASP A 68 8.34 8.00 -14.01
CA ASP A 68 8.39 8.18 -12.58
C ASP A 68 9.71 7.64 -11.97
N ARG A 69 10.23 6.53 -12.52
CA ARG A 69 11.52 5.86 -12.25
C ARG A 69 12.41 5.92 -13.50
N THR A 70 13.11 7.00 -13.83
CA THR A 70 14.17 6.94 -14.89
C THR A 70 15.04 5.70 -14.75
N ALA A 71 14.73 4.73 -15.59
CA ALA A 71 15.47 3.51 -15.77
C ALA A 71 15.84 3.47 -17.25
N LEU A 72 16.77 4.34 -17.66
CA LEU A 72 17.59 3.99 -18.81
C LEU A 72 18.75 3.16 -18.25
N PHE A 73 18.86 1.90 -18.67
CA PHE A 73 19.89 0.94 -18.24
C PHE A 73 19.88 0.48 -16.77
N GLY A 74 18.71 0.36 -16.12
CA GLY A 74 18.62 -0.34 -14.81
C GLY A 74 19.38 0.33 -13.65
N ILE A 75 19.79 1.58 -13.82
CA ILE A 75 20.32 2.44 -12.76
C ILE A 75 19.11 3.16 -12.16
N ASP A 76 18.58 2.65 -11.05
CA ASP A 76 17.36 3.16 -10.40
C ASP A 76 17.44 4.66 -10.06
N CYS A 77 16.96 5.56 -10.91
CA CYS A 77 16.79 6.98 -10.57
C CYS A 77 15.35 7.40 -10.81
N ASP A 78 14.72 8.12 -9.89
CA ASP A 78 13.35 8.57 -10.07
C ASP A 78 13.36 9.91 -10.81
N THR A 79 13.03 10.01 -12.10
CA THR A 79 13.23 11.26 -12.86
C THR A 79 12.43 12.38 -12.25
N VAL A 80 11.19 12.05 -11.93
CA VAL A 80 10.25 12.97 -11.34
C VAL A 80 10.37 12.96 -9.82
N MET A 81 10.53 11.80 -9.16
CA MET A 81 10.61 11.78 -7.68
C MET A 81 11.95 12.26 -7.11
N ASP A 82 13.08 12.01 -7.77
CA ASP A 82 14.38 12.60 -7.39
C ASP A 82 14.41 14.08 -7.71
N ARG A 83 13.79 14.52 -8.81
CA ARG A 83 13.61 15.95 -9.08
C ARG A 83 12.79 16.61 -7.98
N ASP A 84 11.65 16.04 -7.61
CA ASP A 84 10.77 16.58 -6.57
C ASP A 84 11.46 16.56 -5.20
N ARG A 85 12.27 15.53 -4.92
CA ARG A 85 13.16 15.48 -3.75
C ARG A 85 14.21 16.59 -3.77
N ARG A 86 14.79 16.94 -4.92
CA ARG A 86 15.74 18.06 -5.05
C ARG A 86 15.05 19.42 -4.89
N LEU A 87 13.79 19.54 -5.34
CA LEU A 87 13.00 20.76 -5.23
C LEU A 87 12.45 21.00 -3.81
N THR A 88 12.09 19.95 -3.08
CA THR A 88 11.37 20.06 -1.81
C THR A 88 12.11 19.50 -0.60
N GLY A 89 13.23 18.79 -0.82
CA GLY A 89 13.95 18.06 0.23
C GLY A 89 13.29 16.76 0.68
N PHE A 90 12.06 16.45 0.21
CA PHE A 90 11.28 15.28 0.62
C PHE A 90 10.89 14.43 -0.59
N LEU A 91 11.06 13.10 -0.50
CA LEU A 91 10.80 12.17 -1.62
C LEU A 91 9.34 12.22 -2.12
N ARG A 92 8.40 12.71 -1.31
CA ARG A 92 6.97 12.86 -1.66
C ARG A 92 6.47 14.30 -1.54
N GLY A 93 7.40 15.24 -1.45
CA GLY A 93 7.10 16.66 -1.41
C GLY A 93 6.61 17.12 -2.77
N GLN A 94 5.56 17.94 -2.77
CA GLN A 94 5.13 18.66 -3.96
C GLN A 94 5.20 20.14 -3.63
N THR A 95 5.64 20.94 -4.60
CA THR A 95 5.70 22.39 -4.50
C THR A 95 5.06 22.98 -5.75
N ASP A 96 4.28 24.03 -5.56
CA ASP A 96 3.60 24.82 -6.58
C ASP A 96 4.29 26.17 -6.82
N ASN A 97 5.44 26.40 -6.17
CA ASN A 97 6.17 27.66 -6.28
C ASN A 97 6.65 27.89 -7.73
N PRO A 98 6.33 29.04 -8.37
CA PRO A 98 6.74 29.34 -9.74
C PRO A 98 8.25 29.52 -9.91
N SER A 99 8.98 29.86 -8.85
CA SER A 99 10.44 29.95 -8.85
C SER A 99 11.05 28.78 -8.09
N ALA A 100 12.06 28.15 -8.68
CA ALA A 100 12.83 27.11 -8.02
C ALA A 100 13.62 27.67 -6.81
N PRO A 101 13.90 26.85 -5.79
CA PRO A 101 14.71 27.26 -4.65
C PRO A 101 16.17 27.54 -5.08
N LEU A 102 16.81 28.49 -4.40
CA LEU A 102 18.22 28.80 -4.63
C LEU A 102 19.10 27.55 -4.45
N GLY A 103 20.04 27.33 -5.37
CA GLY A 103 20.92 26.17 -5.37
C GLY A 103 20.37 24.93 -6.09
N PHE A 104 19.11 24.93 -6.53
CA PHE A 104 18.57 23.87 -7.39
C PHE A 104 19.36 23.74 -8.70
N GLU A 105 19.84 24.87 -9.22
CA GLU A 105 20.67 24.96 -10.44
C GLU A 105 21.97 24.14 -10.34
N LEU A 106 22.52 24.00 -9.13
CA LEU A 106 23.80 23.32 -8.89
C LEU A 106 23.62 21.90 -8.35
N ASN A 107 22.40 21.49 -8.02
CA ASN A 107 22.10 20.20 -7.38
C ASN A 107 21.75 19.10 -8.39
N ASN A 108 22.47 19.05 -9.53
CA ASN A 108 22.30 17.99 -10.52
C ASN A 108 23.41 16.94 -10.45
N PRO A 109 23.26 15.87 -9.66
CA PRO A 109 24.24 14.79 -9.61
C PRO A 109 24.19 13.93 -10.87
N TRP A 110 25.35 13.77 -11.49
CA TRP A 110 25.58 12.72 -12.47
C TRP A 110 25.93 11.43 -11.75
N ARG A 111 25.16 10.37 -12.00
CA ARG A 111 25.41 9.06 -11.41
C ARG A 111 26.44 8.31 -12.25
N LEU A 112 27.46 7.78 -11.59
CA LEU A 112 28.46 6.93 -12.22
C LEU A 112 28.10 5.47 -11.92
N GLU A 113 28.12 4.63 -12.94
CA GLU A 113 27.98 3.18 -12.77
C GLU A 113 29.34 2.50 -12.70
N LYS A 114 29.41 1.38 -11.99
CA LYS A 114 30.59 0.52 -12.01
C LYS A 114 30.60 -0.24 -13.34
N ARG A 115 31.75 -0.29 -14.01
CA ARG A 115 31.91 -1.10 -15.23
C ARG A 115 31.53 -2.55 -14.95
N PHE A 116 30.58 -3.08 -15.70
CA PHE A 116 30.26 -4.50 -15.73
C PHE A 116 31.40 -5.23 -16.45
N LEU A 117 32.13 -6.08 -15.73
CA LEU A 117 33.18 -6.97 -16.24
C LEU A 117 32.75 -8.42 -16.02
#